data_AF-R3W4K0-F1
#
_entry.id   AF-R3W4K0-F1
#
_cell.length_a   1.000
_cell.length_b   1.000
_cell.length_c   1.000
_cell.angle_alpha   90.00
_cell.angle_beta   90.00
_cell.angle_gamma   90.00
#
_symmetry.space_group_name_H-M   'P 1'
#
loop_
_entity.id
_entity.type
_entity.pdbx_description
1 polymer ?
#
loop_
_entity_poly.entity_id
_entity_poly.type
_entity_poly.pdbx_seq_one_letter_code
_entity_poly.pdbx_strand_id
1 'polypeptide(L)'
;MRLAKKLLLSDVVLVGVFMIDLVKVHADSFDTSYKENQLFSSLKDTDLVSILPEGGFLYGQGMTTDIDGNTIYYDSQTDESAISVAEARFLFSNSVEDGKDNYQINSLSTRRTSPASTVFSLNLSAKYESSAFSGSGLRFAGYLFKTTGTAGKNLTYNTYVSGGAVGSETDAWNSYDAGEPVGNSIAVTVGTPERFSGTSTYFTKNPKSGTYYTVENK
;
A
#
# COMPACT_ATOMS: atom_id res chain seq x y z
N MET A 1 27.39 -45.64 71.52
CA MET A 1 26.85 -44.36 72.05
C MET A 1 27.67 -43.20 71.50
N ARG A 2 27.08 -42.38 70.64
CA ARG A 2 27.26 -40.92 70.46
C ARG A 2 27.04 -40.53 68.99
N LEU A 3 25.87 -39.93 68.77
CA LEU A 3 25.50 -39.09 67.64
C LEU A 3 26.57 -38.03 67.38
N ALA A 4 26.86 -37.77 66.11
CA ALA A 4 27.29 -36.46 65.65
C ALA A 4 26.46 -36.10 64.41
N LYS A 5 25.45 -35.24 64.65
CA LYS A 5 24.70 -34.51 63.62
C LYS A 5 25.68 -33.66 62.82
N LYS A 6 25.64 -33.76 61.49
CA LYS A 6 26.11 -32.69 60.61
C LYS A 6 24.97 -32.33 59.65
N LEU A 7 24.44 -31.12 59.87
CA LEU A 7 23.70 -30.36 58.88
C LEU A 7 24.55 -30.20 57.62
N LEU A 8 23.93 -30.26 56.45
CA LEU A 8 24.29 -29.59 55.19
C LEU A 8 23.07 -29.79 54.27
N LEU A 9 22.18 -28.81 54.21
CA LEU A 9 22.15 -27.67 53.28
C LEU A 9 21.20 -28.00 52.11
N SER A 10 20.11 -27.25 52.08
CA SER A 10 19.02 -27.29 51.13
C SER A 10 19.43 -26.75 49.76
N ASP A 11 19.34 -27.56 48.71
CA ASP A 11 19.31 -27.06 47.34
C ASP A 11 17.87 -26.70 46.96
N VAL A 12 17.49 -25.45 47.23
CA VAL A 12 16.32 -24.82 46.61
C VAL A 12 16.81 -24.18 45.31
N VAL A 13 16.61 -24.88 44.20
CA VAL A 13 16.77 -24.28 42.86
C VAL A 13 15.56 -23.37 42.63
N LEU A 14 15.76 -22.08 42.88
CA LEU A 14 14.80 -21.02 42.54
C LEU A 14 14.86 -20.79 41.03
N VAL A 15 13.93 -21.41 40.30
CA VAL A 15 13.69 -21.11 38.87
C VAL A 15 13.08 -19.71 38.78
N GLY A 16 13.92 -18.71 38.55
CA GLY A 16 13.49 -17.37 38.21
C GLY A 16 12.83 -17.37 36.83
N VAL A 17 11.50 -17.38 36.80
CA VAL A 17 10.74 -17.07 35.59
C VAL A 17 10.91 -15.58 35.33
N PHE A 18 11.73 -15.22 34.35
CA PHE A 18 11.73 -13.88 33.79
C PHE A 18 10.36 -13.65 33.12
N MET A 19 9.46 -12.98 33.84
CA MET A 19 8.28 -12.34 33.25
C MET A 19 8.82 -11.19 32.39
N ILE A 20 9.09 -11.47 31.12
CA ILE A 20 9.22 -10.40 30.13
C ILE A 20 7.81 -9.83 30.02
N ASP A 21 7.61 -8.61 30.52
CA ASP A 21 6.40 -7.85 30.25
C ASP A 21 6.26 -7.77 28.74
N LEU A 22 5.33 -8.55 28.20
CA LEU A 22 4.91 -8.44 26.82
C LEU A 22 4.30 -7.04 26.72
N VAL A 23 5.07 -6.09 26.19
CA VAL A 23 4.53 -4.81 25.76
C VAL A 23 3.46 -5.15 24.74
N LYS A 24 2.19 -5.18 25.19
CA LYS A 24 1.04 -5.08 24.31
C LYS A 24 1.18 -3.74 23.62
N VAL A 25 1.83 -3.75 22.45
CA VAL A 25 1.69 -2.70 21.46
C VAL A 25 0.19 -2.63 21.19
N HIS A 26 -0.45 -1.64 21.81
CA HIS A 26 -1.79 -1.27 21.44
C HIS A 26 -1.66 -0.82 19.99
N ALA A 27 -2.35 -1.51 19.08
CA ALA A 27 -2.66 -0.93 17.79
C ALA A 27 -3.36 0.39 18.12
N ASP A 28 -2.66 1.48 17.86
CA ASP A 28 -3.24 2.81 17.95
C ASP A 28 -4.52 2.77 17.12
N SER A 29 -5.66 2.99 17.76
CA SER A 29 -6.96 2.97 17.10
C SER A 29 -6.99 4.16 16.15
N PHE A 30 -6.49 3.93 14.95
CA PHE A 30 -6.39 4.92 13.90
C PHE A 30 -7.80 5.27 13.45
N ASP A 31 -8.17 6.53 13.64
CA ASP A 31 -9.48 7.09 13.36
C ASP A 31 -9.92 6.80 11.91
N THR A 32 -10.95 5.97 11.75
CA THR A 32 -11.52 5.59 10.46
C THR A 32 -12.14 6.78 9.73
N SER A 33 -12.55 7.83 10.44
CA SER A 33 -13.11 9.05 9.84
C SER A 33 -12.07 9.87 9.04
N TYR A 34 -10.78 9.72 9.35
CA TYR A 34 -9.70 10.38 8.61
C TYR A 34 -9.43 9.69 7.26
N LYS A 35 -9.72 8.39 7.15
CA LYS A 35 -9.52 7.59 5.92
C LYS A 35 -10.56 7.91 4.85
N GLU A 36 -11.83 8.06 5.23
CA GLU A 36 -12.92 8.31 4.27
C GLU A 36 -12.88 9.70 3.64
N ASN A 37 -12.44 10.73 4.39
CA ASN A 37 -12.46 12.10 3.90
C ASN A 37 -11.36 12.43 2.86
N GLN A 38 -10.33 11.59 2.75
CA GLN A 38 -9.19 11.84 1.86
C GLN A 38 -9.21 10.99 0.59
N LEU A 39 -9.92 9.85 0.60
CA LEU A 39 -10.14 9.01 -0.58
C LEU A 39 -10.99 9.80 -1.59
N PHE A 40 -10.57 9.82 -2.85
CA PHE A 40 -11.26 10.57 -3.91
C PHE A 40 -11.55 12.04 -3.58
N SER A 41 -10.72 12.71 -2.75
CA SER A 41 -11.00 14.07 -2.25
C SER A 41 -11.10 15.15 -3.34
N SER A 42 -10.58 14.86 -4.54
CA SER A 42 -10.66 15.73 -5.72
C SER A 42 -11.85 15.42 -6.64
N LEU A 43 -12.63 14.39 -6.35
CA LEU A 43 -13.73 13.90 -7.18
C LEU A 43 -15.06 14.01 -6.44
N LYS A 44 -16.14 14.13 -7.20
CA LYS A 44 -17.52 14.11 -6.69
C LYS A 44 -17.98 12.67 -6.54
N ASP A 45 -18.89 12.44 -5.61
CA ASP A 45 -19.49 11.12 -5.38
C ASP A 45 -20.15 10.50 -6.63
N THR A 46 -20.63 11.35 -7.54
CA THR A 46 -21.24 10.94 -8.81
C THR A 46 -20.25 10.68 -9.93
N ASP A 47 -18.97 11.04 -9.76
CA ASP A 47 -17.95 10.77 -10.76
C ASP A 47 -17.71 9.26 -10.85
N LEU A 48 -17.37 8.78 -12.05
CA LEU A 48 -17.18 7.36 -12.32
C LEU A 48 -15.70 6.98 -12.27
N VAL A 49 -15.42 5.82 -11.67
CA VAL A 49 -14.10 5.19 -11.59
C VAL A 49 -14.15 3.73 -12.05
N SER A 50 -13.15 3.30 -12.81
CA SER A 50 -12.98 1.89 -13.18
C SER A 50 -12.22 1.15 -12.09
N ILE A 51 -12.68 -0.05 -11.75
CA ILE A 51 -11.94 -0.95 -10.86
C ILE A 51 -10.90 -1.71 -11.68
N LEU A 52 -9.64 -1.63 -11.27
CA LEU A 52 -8.54 -2.31 -11.93
C LEU A 52 -8.33 -3.72 -11.36
N PRO A 53 -7.69 -4.63 -12.12
CA PRO A 53 -7.52 -6.03 -11.70
C PRO A 53 -6.80 -6.24 -10.35
N GLU A 54 -5.93 -5.30 -9.94
CA GLU A 54 -5.25 -5.36 -8.63
C GLU A 54 -6.03 -4.68 -7.49
N GLY A 55 -7.24 -4.19 -7.77
CA GLY A 55 -8.15 -3.60 -6.79
C GLY A 55 -8.09 -2.09 -6.64
N GLY A 56 -7.15 -1.41 -7.30
CA GLY A 56 -7.15 0.04 -7.38
C GLY A 56 -8.24 0.59 -8.29
N PHE A 57 -8.40 1.90 -8.25
CA PHE A 57 -9.43 2.66 -8.94
C PHE A 57 -8.80 3.66 -9.89
N LEU A 58 -9.33 3.76 -11.10
CA LEU A 58 -8.93 4.72 -12.11
C LEU A 58 -10.05 5.73 -12.35
N TYR A 59 -9.74 7.01 -12.21
CA TYR A 59 -10.51 8.11 -12.78
C TYR A 59 -9.86 8.60 -14.07
N GLY A 60 -10.64 8.68 -15.15
CA GLY A 60 -10.17 9.07 -16.47
C GLY A 60 -9.64 7.89 -17.28
N GLN A 61 -8.59 8.14 -18.06
CA GLN A 61 -8.08 7.18 -19.03
C GLN A 61 -6.68 6.68 -18.70
N GLY A 62 -6.40 5.43 -19.07
CA GLY A 62 -5.07 4.85 -19.00
C GLY A 62 -4.98 3.54 -19.74
N MET A 63 -3.79 2.95 -19.74
CA MET A 63 -3.58 1.62 -20.30
C MET A 63 -2.48 0.87 -19.57
N THR A 64 -2.65 -0.43 -19.43
CA THR A 64 -1.59 -1.32 -18.96
C THR A 64 -0.87 -1.96 -20.14
N THR A 65 0.45 -2.09 -20.05
CA THR A 65 1.27 -2.89 -20.96
C THR A 65 2.07 -3.90 -20.15
N ASP A 66 1.93 -5.18 -20.44
CA ASP A 66 2.71 -6.24 -19.79
C ASP A 66 4.07 -6.47 -20.47
N ILE A 67 4.83 -7.45 -19.99
CA ILE A 67 6.18 -7.77 -20.50
C ILE A 67 6.16 -8.35 -21.93
N ASP A 68 5.04 -8.96 -22.33
CA ASP A 68 4.85 -9.53 -23.67
C ASP A 68 4.35 -8.47 -24.67
N GLY A 69 4.07 -7.25 -24.18
CA GLY A 69 3.58 -6.13 -24.97
C GLY A 69 2.06 -6.09 -25.13
N ASN A 70 1.32 -6.96 -24.43
CA ASN A 70 -0.14 -6.92 -24.45
C ASN A 70 -0.63 -5.64 -23.77
N THR A 71 -1.54 -4.95 -24.45
CA THR A 71 -2.07 -3.66 -23.97
C THR A 71 -3.57 -3.75 -23.69
N ILE A 72 -3.98 -3.29 -22.51
CA ILE A 72 -5.40 -3.18 -22.11
C ILE A 72 -5.69 -1.71 -21.84
N TYR A 73 -6.77 -1.19 -22.42
CA TYR A 73 -7.19 0.20 -22.28
C TYR A 73 -8.32 0.32 -21.25
N TYR A 74 -8.29 1.39 -20.48
CA TYR A 74 -9.27 1.72 -19.46
C TYR A 74 -9.75 3.16 -19.66
N ASP A 75 -11.05 3.38 -19.52
CA ASP A 75 -11.68 4.70 -19.55
C ASP A 75 -12.90 4.69 -18.64
N SER A 76 -12.81 5.36 -17.49
CA SER A 76 -13.88 5.35 -16.49
C SER A 76 -15.19 5.99 -16.95
N GLN A 77 -15.20 6.71 -18.08
CA GLN A 77 -16.41 7.32 -18.64
C GLN A 77 -17.15 6.41 -19.61
N THR A 78 -16.48 5.40 -20.16
CA THR A 78 -17.06 4.51 -21.18
C THR A 78 -17.06 3.03 -20.79
N ASP A 79 -16.36 2.68 -19.72
CA ASP A 79 -16.38 1.36 -19.11
C ASP A 79 -17.75 1.08 -18.47
N GLU A 80 -18.47 0.08 -19.00
CA GLU A 80 -19.78 -0.35 -18.51
C GLU A 80 -19.72 -0.91 -17.07
N SER A 81 -18.53 -1.29 -16.60
CA SER A 81 -18.30 -1.78 -15.24
C SER A 81 -17.80 -0.68 -14.27
N ALA A 82 -17.67 0.56 -14.74
CA ALA A 82 -17.30 1.68 -13.87
C ALA A 82 -18.38 1.92 -12.81
N ILE A 83 -17.91 2.24 -11.61
CA ILE A 83 -18.75 2.51 -10.45
C ILE A 83 -18.63 3.97 -10.03
N SER A 84 -19.61 4.46 -9.27
CA SER A 84 -19.52 5.80 -8.69
C SER A 84 -18.42 5.88 -7.63
N VAL A 85 -17.87 7.08 -7.42
CA VAL A 85 -16.94 7.35 -6.31
C VAL A 85 -17.57 7.01 -4.96
N ALA A 86 -18.88 7.21 -4.78
CA ALA A 86 -19.60 6.80 -3.57
C ALA A 86 -19.50 5.28 -3.33
N GLU A 87 -19.72 4.47 -4.37
CA GLU A 87 -19.58 3.02 -4.29
C GLU A 87 -18.12 2.61 -4.06
N ALA A 88 -17.17 3.29 -4.71
CA ALA A 88 -15.75 3.02 -4.54
C ALA A 88 -15.28 3.29 -3.10
N ARG A 89 -15.76 4.37 -2.46
CA ARG A 89 -15.52 4.64 -1.03
C ARG A 89 -16.07 3.51 -0.16
N PHE A 90 -17.30 3.06 -0.43
CA PHE A 90 -17.90 1.95 0.32
C PHE A 90 -17.07 0.66 0.19
N LEU A 91 -16.63 0.31 -1.02
CA LEU A 91 -15.76 -0.85 -1.26
C LEU A 91 -14.41 -0.71 -0.52
N PHE A 92 -13.80 0.48 -0.55
CA PHE A 92 -12.55 0.75 0.14
C PHE A 92 -12.70 0.62 1.67
N SER A 93 -13.71 1.26 2.27
CA SER A 93 -13.95 1.19 3.73
C SER A 93 -14.14 -0.26 4.19
N ASN A 94 -14.95 -1.05 3.49
CA ASN A 94 -15.16 -2.47 3.81
C ASN A 94 -13.86 -3.29 3.71
N SER A 95 -12.98 -2.99 2.74
CA SER A 95 -11.68 -3.67 2.61
C SER A 95 -10.74 -3.39 3.80
N VAL A 96 -10.90 -2.24 4.45
CA VAL A 96 -10.06 -1.83 5.59
C VAL A 96 -10.59 -2.42 6.91
N GLU A 97 -11.91 -2.46 7.11
CA GLU A 97 -12.52 -2.89 8.37
C GLU A 97 -12.46 -4.41 8.59
N ASP A 98 -12.67 -5.20 7.53
CA ASP A 98 -12.81 -6.65 7.70
C ASP A 98 -11.47 -7.38 7.89
N GLY A 99 -10.33 -6.73 7.60
CA GLY A 99 -9.01 -7.39 7.53
C GLY A 99 -8.99 -8.65 6.64
N LYS A 100 -10.04 -8.82 5.84
CA LYS A 100 -10.38 -9.95 4.99
C LYS A 100 -10.91 -9.36 3.70
N ASP A 101 -10.38 -9.84 2.59
CA ASP A 101 -10.76 -9.54 1.22
C ASP A 101 -12.18 -10.07 0.91
N ASN A 102 -13.19 -9.66 1.69
CA ASN A 102 -14.52 -10.27 1.70
C ASN A 102 -15.45 -9.75 0.58
N TYR A 103 -15.00 -8.83 -0.26
CA TYR A 103 -15.64 -8.66 -1.55
C TYR A 103 -15.04 -9.66 -2.52
N GLN A 104 -15.89 -10.50 -3.14
CA GLN A 104 -15.51 -11.41 -4.23
C GLN A 104 -15.18 -10.63 -5.52
N ILE A 105 -14.31 -9.63 -5.42
CA ILE A 105 -13.42 -9.26 -6.51
C ILE A 105 -12.24 -10.19 -6.31
N ASN A 106 -12.21 -11.28 -7.09
CA ASN A 106 -11.18 -12.32 -7.01
C ASN A 106 -9.79 -11.70 -6.78
N SER A 107 -9.23 -11.92 -5.59
CA SER A 107 -7.93 -11.45 -5.13
C SER A 107 -7.72 -9.94 -5.03
N LEU A 108 -8.31 -9.29 -4.01
CA LEU A 108 -7.62 -8.14 -3.39
C LEU A 108 -6.40 -8.66 -2.64
N SER A 109 -5.40 -9.16 -3.36
CA SER A 109 -4.16 -9.69 -2.78
C SER A 109 -3.63 -8.67 -1.77
N THR A 110 -3.39 -9.10 -0.52
CA THR A 110 -2.43 -8.44 0.36
C THR A 110 -1.24 -8.07 -0.51
N ARG A 111 -1.01 -6.77 -0.69
CA ARG A 111 -0.30 -6.24 -1.86
C ARG A 111 1.05 -6.90 -2.12
N ARG A 112 1.50 -6.76 -3.37
CA ARG A 112 2.67 -7.47 -3.89
C ARG A 112 3.87 -7.35 -2.95
N THR A 113 4.45 -8.50 -2.62
CA THR A 113 5.71 -8.60 -1.88
C THR A 113 6.92 -8.43 -2.79
N SER A 114 6.70 -8.27 -4.11
CA SER A 114 7.74 -8.03 -5.12
C SER A 114 7.35 -6.84 -6.03
N PRO A 115 8.31 -6.17 -6.68
CA PRO A 115 8.04 -5.13 -7.67
C PRO A 115 7.15 -5.60 -8.82
N ALA A 116 6.45 -4.65 -9.44
CA ALA A 116 5.61 -4.90 -10.60
C ALA A 116 6.39 -4.86 -11.91
N SER A 117 5.96 -5.67 -12.87
CA SER A 117 6.46 -5.70 -14.25
C SER A 117 5.51 -5.05 -15.26
N THR A 118 4.24 -4.88 -14.90
CA THR A 118 3.22 -4.27 -15.75
C THR A 118 3.30 -2.75 -15.65
N VAL A 119 3.39 -2.08 -16.81
CA VAL A 119 3.44 -0.62 -16.89
C VAL A 119 2.04 -0.06 -17.05
N PHE A 120 1.63 0.85 -16.16
CA PHE A 120 0.41 1.63 -16.28
C PHE A 120 0.73 3.03 -16.85
N SER A 121 0.31 3.28 -18.08
CA SER A 121 0.40 4.60 -18.71
C SER A 121 -0.83 5.41 -18.34
N LEU A 122 -0.65 6.50 -17.59
CA LEU A 122 -1.74 7.34 -17.09
C LEU A 122 -1.90 8.57 -17.99
N ASN A 123 -3.09 8.78 -18.57
CA ASN A 123 -3.33 9.93 -19.46
C ASN A 123 -3.34 11.25 -18.68
N LEU A 124 -3.17 12.38 -19.39
CA LEU A 124 -3.32 13.71 -18.80
C LEU A 124 -4.69 13.82 -18.09
N SER A 125 -4.69 14.43 -16.90
CA SER A 125 -5.86 14.60 -16.02
C SER A 125 -6.43 13.32 -15.43
N ALA A 126 -5.82 12.16 -15.67
CA ALA A 126 -6.21 10.91 -15.03
C ALA A 126 -5.58 10.76 -13.65
N LYS A 127 -6.29 10.05 -12.78
CA LYS A 127 -5.90 9.78 -11.39
C LYS A 127 -6.10 8.31 -11.09
N TYR A 128 -5.11 7.71 -10.46
CA TYR A 128 -5.19 6.37 -9.90
C TYR A 128 -5.18 6.45 -8.37
N GLU A 129 -6.05 5.68 -7.72
CA GLU A 129 -6.04 5.44 -6.28
C GLU A 129 -5.90 3.94 -6.03
N SER A 130 -5.00 3.56 -5.13
CA SER A 130 -4.78 2.15 -4.82
C SER A 130 -5.77 1.61 -3.78
N SER A 131 -5.97 0.29 -3.77
CA SER A 131 -6.60 -0.45 -2.67
C SER A 131 -5.82 -0.27 -1.35
N ALA A 132 -6.30 -0.74 -0.21
CA ALA A 132 -5.54 -0.59 1.04
C ALA A 132 -4.27 -1.49 1.11
N PHE A 133 -3.19 -0.99 1.69
CA PHE A 133 -2.03 -1.76 2.17
C PHE A 133 -2.29 -2.24 3.60
N SER A 134 -1.72 -3.41 3.91
CA SER A 134 -1.56 -3.92 5.26
C SER A 134 -0.36 -4.89 5.33
N GLY A 135 0.06 -5.22 6.56
CA GLY A 135 1.05 -6.26 6.83
C GLY A 135 2.48 -5.76 7.07
N SER A 136 3.40 -6.72 7.20
CA SER A 136 4.81 -6.50 7.53
C SER A 136 5.76 -6.77 6.37
N GLY A 137 6.93 -6.12 6.39
CA GLY A 137 7.92 -6.14 5.32
C GLY A 137 7.62 -5.10 4.24
N LEU A 138 8.34 -5.20 3.13
CA LEU A 138 8.09 -4.36 1.97
C LEU A 138 6.81 -4.77 1.23
N ARG A 139 6.09 -3.75 0.77
CA ARG A 139 4.92 -3.88 -0.09
C ARG A 139 5.09 -2.93 -1.27
N PHE A 140 4.78 -3.44 -2.44
CA PHE A 140 4.94 -2.73 -3.71
C PHE A 140 3.57 -2.44 -4.33
N ALA A 141 3.52 -1.37 -5.13
CA ALA A 141 2.39 -1.06 -5.99
C ALA A 141 2.08 -2.20 -6.98
N GLY A 142 0.85 -2.21 -7.50
CA GLY A 142 0.42 -3.15 -8.54
C GLY A 142 1.07 -2.91 -9.90
N TYR A 143 1.56 -1.69 -10.16
CA TYR A 143 2.07 -1.26 -11.46
C TYR A 143 3.31 -0.36 -11.37
N LEU A 144 4.06 -0.33 -12.47
CA LEU A 144 5.00 0.73 -12.82
C LEU A 144 4.25 1.84 -13.56
N PHE A 145 4.13 3.04 -13.02
CA PHE A 145 3.40 4.13 -13.65
C PHE A 145 4.29 5.00 -14.53
N LYS A 146 3.76 5.46 -15.66
CA LYS A 146 4.36 6.53 -16.48
C LYS A 146 3.30 7.48 -17.00
N THR A 147 3.68 8.71 -17.33
CA THR A 147 2.77 9.65 -18.00
C THR A 147 2.58 9.27 -19.47
N THR A 148 1.41 9.59 -20.01
CA THR A 148 1.18 9.70 -21.46
C THR A 148 0.31 10.92 -21.75
N GLY A 149 0.40 11.46 -22.96
CA GLY A 149 -0.38 12.64 -23.38
C GLY A 149 0.03 13.96 -22.72
N THR A 150 1.20 14.03 -22.06
CA THR A 150 1.74 15.25 -21.43
C THR A 150 3.16 15.57 -21.89
N ALA A 151 3.45 16.87 -22.06
CA ALA A 151 4.82 17.35 -22.29
C ALA A 151 5.67 17.27 -21.00
N GLY A 152 5.01 17.38 -19.83
CA GLY A 152 5.62 17.12 -18.52
C GLY A 152 5.71 15.61 -18.25
N LYS A 153 6.90 15.13 -17.88
CA LYS A 153 7.16 13.69 -17.67
C LYS A 153 6.92 13.24 -16.23
N ASN A 154 6.23 14.05 -15.42
CA ASN A 154 6.15 13.86 -13.98
C ASN A 154 4.78 13.37 -13.55
N LEU A 155 4.77 12.28 -12.79
CA LEU A 155 3.62 11.87 -12.00
C LEU A 155 3.72 12.49 -10.61
N THR A 156 2.59 12.85 -10.04
CA THR A 156 2.49 13.29 -8.64
C THR A 156 2.00 12.12 -7.79
N TYR A 157 2.77 11.75 -6.78
CA TYR A 157 2.47 10.70 -5.82
C TYR A 157 2.05 11.31 -4.50
N ASN A 158 0.99 10.77 -3.89
CA ASN A 158 0.63 11.07 -2.52
C ASN A 158 0.41 9.79 -1.73
N THR A 159 0.62 9.85 -0.41
CA THR A 159 0.44 8.71 0.49
C THR A 159 -0.43 9.11 1.68
N TYR A 160 -1.17 8.15 2.20
CA TYR A 160 -2.15 8.35 3.26
C TYR A 160 -1.95 7.29 4.35
N VAL A 161 -2.27 7.63 5.60
CA VAL A 161 -2.09 6.82 6.82
C VAL A 161 -0.63 6.58 7.23
N SER A 162 0.23 6.11 6.33
CA SER A 162 1.68 5.99 6.56
C SER A 162 2.49 6.42 5.34
N GLY A 163 3.77 6.74 5.59
CA GLY A 163 4.73 7.08 4.54
C GLY A 163 5.10 5.90 3.65
N GLY A 164 5.78 6.21 2.56
CA GLY A 164 6.38 5.23 1.64
C GLY A 164 7.51 5.88 0.85
N ALA A 165 7.84 5.29 -0.28
CA ALA A 165 8.81 5.80 -1.22
C ALA A 165 8.31 5.62 -2.65
N VAL A 166 8.80 6.47 -3.54
CA VAL A 166 8.64 6.35 -4.99
C VAL A 166 10.01 6.25 -5.63
N GLY A 167 10.17 5.32 -6.56
CA GLY A 167 11.44 5.13 -7.27
C GLY A 167 11.22 4.54 -8.66
N SER A 168 12.31 4.40 -9.40
CA SER A 168 12.33 3.65 -10.65
C SER A 168 12.11 2.15 -10.42
N GLU A 169 11.92 1.38 -11.50
CA GLU A 169 11.91 -0.08 -11.43
C GLU A 169 13.18 -0.64 -10.77
N THR A 170 14.34 -0.07 -11.11
CA THR A 170 15.63 -0.45 -10.51
C THR A 170 15.66 -0.19 -9.00
N ASP A 171 15.15 0.97 -8.54
CA ASP A 171 15.08 1.28 -7.11
C ASP A 171 14.16 0.29 -6.37
N ALA A 172 13.07 -0.12 -7.01
CA ALA A 172 12.14 -1.09 -6.44
C ALA A 172 12.77 -2.48 -6.28
N TRP A 173 13.52 -2.96 -7.29
CA TRP A 173 14.26 -4.23 -7.21
C TRP A 173 15.40 -4.15 -6.18
N ASN A 174 16.17 -3.08 -6.16
CA ASN A 174 17.20 -2.88 -5.13
C ASN A 174 16.58 -2.87 -3.72
N SER A 175 15.41 -2.25 -3.56
CA SER A 175 14.69 -2.23 -2.28
C SER A 175 14.17 -3.61 -1.89
N TYR A 176 13.65 -4.37 -2.87
CA TYR A 176 13.22 -5.75 -2.67
C TYR A 176 14.36 -6.62 -2.12
N ASP A 177 15.54 -6.54 -2.75
CA ASP A 177 16.72 -7.31 -2.35
C ASP A 177 17.27 -6.87 -0.97
N ALA A 178 17.22 -5.56 -0.67
CA ALA A 178 17.67 -5.02 0.61
C ALA A 178 16.67 -5.24 1.76
N GLY A 179 15.40 -5.54 1.45
CA GLY A 179 14.32 -5.60 2.44
C GLY A 179 13.90 -4.23 3.02
N GLU A 180 14.35 -3.14 2.39
CA GLU A 180 13.99 -1.77 2.75
C GLU A 180 14.15 -0.78 1.61
N PRO A 181 13.49 0.40 1.68
CA PRO A 181 13.67 1.43 0.67
C PRO A 181 15.13 1.87 0.57
N VAL A 182 15.74 1.68 -0.60
CA VAL A 182 17.13 2.09 -0.89
C VAL A 182 17.23 2.66 -2.31
N GLY A 183 18.42 3.16 -2.64
CA GLY A 183 18.72 3.73 -3.96
C GLY A 183 18.36 5.20 -4.05
N ASN A 184 17.87 5.63 -5.21
CA ASN A 184 17.50 7.02 -5.48
C ASN A 184 16.00 7.28 -5.24
N SER A 185 15.32 6.41 -4.50
CA SER A 185 13.92 6.56 -4.18
C SER A 185 13.67 7.82 -3.35
N ILE A 186 12.58 8.52 -3.62
CA ILE A 186 12.14 9.70 -2.90
C ILE A 186 11.14 9.27 -1.83
N ALA A 187 11.36 9.68 -0.59
CA ALA A 187 10.41 9.42 0.49
C ALA A 187 9.12 10.23 0.26
N VAL A 188 7.97 9.55 0.26
CA VAL A 188 6.66 10.19 0.19
C VAL A 188 6.09 10.20 1.61
N THR A 189 5.84 11.39 2.15
CA THR A 189 5.32 11.56 3.52
C THR A 189 3.86 11.99 3.47
N VAL A 190 3.06 11.55 4.45
CA VAL A 190 1.64 11.91 4.51
C VAL A 190 1.48 13.43 4.49
N GLY A 191 0.65 13.93 3.57
CA GLY A 191 0.41 15.36 3.40
C GLY A 191 1.49 16.12 2.61
N THR A 192 2.54 15.45 2.13
CA THR A 192 3.59 16.03 1.29
C THR A 192 3.69 15.23 -0.02
N PRO A 193 2.94 15.65 -1.07
CA PRO A 193 2.99 14.99 -2.37
C PRO A 193 4.37 15.16 -3.02
N GLU A 194 4.85 14.13 -3.69
CA GLU A 194 6.14 14.11 -4.37
C GLU A 194 5.98 13.93 -5.87
N ARG A 195 6.88 14.52 -6.65
CA ARG A 195 6.89 14.40 -8.11
C ARG A 195 8.03 13.51 -8.57
N PHE A 196 7.73 12.57 -9.46
CA PHE A 196 8.73 11.67 -10.03
C PHE A 196 8.64 11.65 -11.54
N SER A 197 9.80 11.77 -12.21
CA SER A 197 9.90 11.77 -13.67
C SER A 197 10.15 10.38 -14.23
N GLY A 198 9.48 10.02 -15.32
CA GLY A 198 9.68 8.73 -15.99
C GLY A 198 8.87 7.59 -15.37
N THR A 199 9.21 6.35 -15.74
CA THR A 199 8.53 5.16 -15.21
C THR A 199 8.90 4.93 -13.75
N SER A 200 7.90 4.85 -12.87
CA SER A 200 8.09 4.84 -11.42
C SER A 200 7.07 3.98 -10.70
N THR A 201 7.37 3.59 -9.46
CA THR A 201 6.46 2.78 -8.63
C THR A 201 6.52 3.24 -7.18
N TYR A 202 5.39 3.13 -6.49
CA TYR A 202 5.30 3.31 -5.05
C TYR A 202 5.64 2.01 -4.32
N PHE A 203 6.29 2.12 -3.17
CA PHE A 203 6.50 1.02 -2.24
C PHE A 203 6.60 1.53 -0.80
N THR A 204 6.29 0.68 0.17
CA THR A 204 6.27 1.04 1.59
C THR A 204 6.69 -0.14 2.45
N LYS A 205 7.34 0.13 3.59
CA LYS A 205 7.82 -0.88 4.55
C LYS A 205 6.96 -0.83 5.79
N ASN A 206 6.40 -1.98 6.19
CA ASN A 206 5.52 -2.12 7.35
C ASN A 206 4.37 -1.08 7.37
N PRO A 207 3.56 -0.99 6.31
CA PRO A 207 2.48 -0.01 6.27
C PRO A 207 1.48 -0.22 7.41
N LYS A 208 1.02 0.89 8.00
CA LYS A 208 -0.14 0.85 8.90
C LYS A 208 -1.35 0.32 8.11
N SER A 209 -2.24 -0.43 8.79
CA SER A 209 -3.43 -0.97 8.12
C SER A 209 -4.28 0.15 7.52
N GLY A 210 -4.62 0.02 6.24
CA GLY A 210 -5.37 1.03 5.49
C GLY A 210 -4.53 2.10 4.83
N THR A 211 -3.19 1.98 4.84
CA THR A 211 -2.33 2.86 4.03
C THR A 211 -2.68 2.72 2.55
N TYR A 212 -2.74 3.83 1.83
CA TYR A 212 -2.94 3.81 0.39
C TYR A 212 -2.19 4.98 -0.23
N TYR A 213 -2.02 4.92 -1.55
CA TYR A 213 -1.36 5.96 -2.32
C TYR A 213 -2.19 6.33 -3.55
N THR A 214 -1.96 7.53 -4.05
CA THR A 214 -2.52 8.03 -5.30
C THR A 214 -1.42 8.41 -6.28
N VAL A 215 -1.74 8.34 -7.57
CA VAL A 215 -0.89 8.77 -8.67
C VAL A 215 -1.71 9.64 -9.60
N GLU A 216 -1.21 10.84 -9.88
CA GLU A 216 -1.91 11.83 -10.71
C GLU A 216 -1.00 12.31 -11.83
N ASN A 217 -1.55 12.38 -13.05
CA ASN A 217 -0.91 13.05 -14.19
C ASN A 217 -1.59 14.40 -14.42
N LYS A 218 -0.86 15.49 -14.23
CA LYS A 218 -1.35 16.88 -14.29
C LYS A 218 -0.58 17.72 -15.30
#